data_AF-A0A1F8TKL4-F1
#
_entry.id   AF-A0A1F8TKL4-F1
#
_cell.length_a   1.000
_cell.length_b   1.000
_cell.length_c   1.000
_cell.angle_alpha   90.00
_cell.angle_beta   90.00
_cell.angle_gamma   90.00
#
_symmetry.space_group_name_H-M   'P 1'
#
loop_
_entity.id
_entity.type
_entity.pdbx_description
1 polymer ?
#
loop_
_entity_poly.entity_id
_entity_poly.type
_entity_poly.pdbx_seq_one_letter_code
_entity_poly.pdbx_strand_id
1 'polypeptide(L)'
;MVTSTILHRPRFSLGLLVILLLVALALAGCKMDTNEKFIQGQWYDNNDHLANVTGQSHEETFWYFDNKTFEVYGCCFTRIEFSGNYRIVESESDTLLLELYQLKGQNSGIVYSSSDTQTIEIKIDRQADTIKIGKSDPHIRISAAP
;
A
#
# COMPACT_ATOMS: atom_id res chain seq x y z
N MET A 1 -59.34 40.12 -3.68
CA MET A 1 -58.80 38.79 -3.32
C MET A 1 -57.32 38.96 -3.05
N VAL A 2 -56.89 38.77 -1.79
CA VAL A 2 -55.47 38.84 -1.42
C VAL A 2 -55.06 37.45 -0.96
N THR A 3 -54.18 36.80 -1.72
CA THR A 3 -53.62 35.48 -1.45
C THR A 3 -52.39 35.64 -0.57
N SER A 4 -52.53 35.32 0.73
CA SER A 4 -51.38 35.23 1.65
C SER A 4 -50.59 33.96 1.39
N THR A 5 -49.35 34.13 0.94
CA THR A 5 -48.34 33.06 0.86
C THR A 5 -47.75 32.81 2.24
N ILE A 6 -48.03 31.63 2.81
CA ILE A 6 -47.45 31.18 4.07
C ILE A 6 -46.01 30.70 3.82
N LEU A 7 -45.03 31.50 4.25
CA LEU A 7 -43.63 31.13 4.24
C LEU A 7 -43.35 30.16 5.40
N HIS A 8 -43.27 28.86 5.14
CA HIS A 8 -42.84 27.88 6.13
C HIS A 8 -41.34 28.02 6.39
N ARG A 9 -40.98 28.61 7.53
CA ARG A 9 -39.61 28.53 8.07
C ARG A 9 -39.37 27.12 8.60
N PRO A 10 -38.41 26.35 8.08
CA PRO A 10 -38.10 25.04 8.62
C PRO A 10 -37.52 25.23 10.04
N ARG A 11 -38.22 24.70 11.04
CA ARG A 11 -37.71 24.56 12.40
C ARG A 11 -36.81 23.33 12.44
N PHE A 12 -35.55 23.50 12.06
CA PHE A 12 -34.55 22.46 12.28
C PHE A 12 -34.32 22.33 13.79
N SER A 13 -34.69 21.17 14.37
CA SER A 13 -34.42 20.91 15.78
C SER A 13 -32.92 20.75 15.98
N LEU A 14 -32.40 21.25 17.10
CA LEU A 14 -30.99 21.10 17.47
C LEU A 14 -30.55 19.62 17.47
N GLY A 15 -31.46 18.70 17.83
CA GLY A 15 -31.23 17.26 17.81
C GLY A 15 -30.99 16.69 16.40
N LEU A 16 -31.71 17.18 15.39
CA LEU A 16 -31.47 16.76 14.00
C LEU A 16 -30.08 17.18 13.51
N LEU A 17 -29.64 18.36 13.94
CA LEU A 17 -28.33 18.92 13.55
C LEU A 17 -27.17 18.13 14.18
N VAL A 18 -27.33 17.70 15.43
CA VAL A 18 -26.37 16.82 16.12
C VAL A 18 -26.30 15.43 15.46
N ILE A 19 -27.45 14.85 15.10
CA ILE A 19 -27.48 13.54 14.40
C ILE A 19 -26.80 13.64 13.03
N LEU A 20 -27.08 14.70 12.27
CA LEU A 20 -26.44 14.93 10.97
C LEU A 20 -24.92 15.11 11.10
N LEU A 21 -24.45 15.79 12.15
CA LEU A 21 -23.02 15.96 12.41
C LEU A 21 -22.34 14.63 12.76
N LEU A 22 -22.96 13.80 13.60
CA LEU A 22 -22.46 12.46 13.96
C LEU A 22 -22.43 11.53 12.75
N VAL A 23 -23.45 11.58 11.89
CA VAL A 23 -23.50 10.81 10.63
C VAL A 23 -22.42 11.30 9.66
N ALA A 24 -22.20 12.61 9.54
CA ALA A 24 -21.14 13.15 8.70
C ALA A 24 -19.74 12.74 9.20
N LEU A 25 -19.52 12.72 10.52
CA LEU A 25 -18.27 12.26 11.14
C LEU A 25 -18.05 10.75 10.94
N ALA A 26 -19.11 9.94 11.00
CA ALA A 26 -19.04 8.51 10.70
C ALA A 26 -18.73 8.22 9.21
N LEU A 27 -19.24 9.05 8.30
CA LEU A 27 -18.98 8.96 6.86
C LEU A 27 -17.59 9.50 6.47
N ALA A 28 -17.02 10.39 7.28
CA ALA A 28 -15.65 10.90 7.13
C ALA A 28 -14.58 9.95 7.70
N GLY A 29 -14.95 8.75 8.15
CA GLY A 29 -13.99 7.74 8.60
C GLY A 29 -12.88 7.57 7.57
N CYS A 30 -11.63 7.72 8.00
CA CYS A 30 -10.44 7.66 7.15
C CYS A 30 -10.45 6.38 6.33
N LYS A 31 -10.93 6.46 5.08
CA LYS A 31 -10.89 5.35 4.15
C LYS A 31 -9.46 5.21 3.70
N MET A 32 -8.88 4.04 3.94
CA MET A 32 -7.58 3.67 3.39
C MET A 32 -7.59 3.87 1.87
N ASP A 33 -6.50 4.39 1.33
CA ASP A 33 -6.31 4.53 -0.10
C ASP A 33 -6.52 3.17 -0.79
N THR A 34 -7.15 3.17 -1.98
CA THR A 34 -7.52 1.92 -2.66
C THR A 34 -6.33 1.14 -3.18
N ASN A 35 -5.24 1.82 -3.56
CA ASN A 35 -4.00 1.17 -3.99
C ASN A 35 -3.28 0.64 -2.76
N GLU A 36 -3.23 1.43 -1.68
CA GLU A 36 -2.66 1.00 -0.41
C GLU A 36 -3.35 -0.25 0.14
N LYS A 37 -4.70 -0.27 0.10
CA LYS A 37 -5.47 -1.43 0.52
C LYS A 37 -5.16 -2.67 -0.33
N PHE A 38 -4.92 -2.48 -1.63
CA PHE A 38 -4.63 -3.59 -2.54
C PHE A 38 -3.27 -4.24 -2.25
N ILE A 39 -2.24 -3.43 -1.97
CA ILE A 39 -0.87 -3.93 -1.74
C ILE A 39 -0.69 -4.63 -0.39
N GLN A 40 -1.67 -4.59 0.51
CA GLN A 40 -1.55 -5.27 1.81
C GLN A 40 -1.37 -6.79 1.65
N GLY A 41 -0.65 -7.39 2.59
CA GLY A 41 -0.31 -8.81 2.59
C GLY A 41 1.04 -9.10 1.97
N GLN A 42 1.24 -10.37 1.58
CA GLN A 42 2.52 -10.88 1.10
C GLN A 42 2.52 -11.08 -0.42
N TRP A 43 3.66 -10.76 -1.04
CA TRP A 43 3.91 -10.79 -2.47
C TRP A 43 5.22 -11.51 -2.74
N TYR A 44 5.24 -12.36 -3.75
CA TYR A 44 6.39 -13.18 -4.12
C TYR A 44 6.74 -13.03 -5.59
N ASP A 45 8.03 -12.90 -5.86
CA ASP A 45 8.60 -12.99 -7.19
C ASP A 45 9.72 -14.04 -7.18
N ASN A 46 9.75 -14.84 -8.24
CA ASN A 46 10.84 -15.77 -8.51
C ASN A 46 11.42 -15.42 -9.88
N ASN A 47 12.58 -14.79 -9.86
CA ASN A 47 13.26 -14.39 -11.06
C ASN A 47 13.99 -15.58 -11.69
N ASP A 48 13.25 -16.33 -12.50
CA ASP A 48 13.74 -17.49 -13.25
C ASP A 48 14.76 -17.12 -14.35
N HIS A 49 14.96 -15.83 -14.66
CA HIS A 49 15.96 -15.42 -15.65
C HIS A 49 17.39 -15.78 -15.24
N LEU A 50 17.64 -15.99 -13.94
CA LEU A 50 18.93 -16.46 -13.42
C LEU A 50 19.10 -17.99 -13.45
N ALA A 51 18.01 -18.76 -13.59
CA ALA A 51 18.06 -20.22 -13.58
C ALA A 51 18.85 -20.83 -14.76
N ASN A 52 19.07 -20.05 -15.83
CA ASN A 52 19.87 -20.45 -16.99
C ASN A 52 21.37 -20.10 -16.88
N VAL A 53 21.81 -19.48 -15.78
CA VAL A 53 23.23 -19.17 -15.54
C VAL A 53 23.86 -20.31 -14.74
N THR A 54 24.85 -20.99 -15.33
CA THR A 54 25.56 -22.11 -14.67
C THR A 54 26.12 -21.68 -13.31
N GLY A 55 25.60 -22.25 -12.22
CA GLY A 55 26.01 -21.95 -10.84
C GLY A 55 25.15 -20.93 -10.10
N GLN A 56 24.07 -20.42 -10.71
CA GLN A 56 23.06 -19.58 -10.06
C GLN A 56 21.71 -20.29 -10.12
N SER A 57 21.01 -20.35 -8.98
CA SER A 57 19.83 -21.20 -8.83
C SER A 57 18.56 -20.49 -9.27
N HIS A 58 18.37 -19.24 -8.81
CA HIS A 58 17.25 -18.31 -9.03
C HIS A 58 17.37 -17.19 -7.97
N GLU A 59 16.64 -16.08 -8.12
CA GLU A 59 16.47 -15.07 -7.06
C GLU A 59 15.01 -15.05 -6.65
N GLU A 60 14.75 -15.33 -5.37
CA GLU A 60 13.41 -15.18 -4.80
C GLU A 60 13.35 -13.87 -4.00
N THR A 61 12.28 -13.11 -4.16
CA THR A 61 12.00 -11.91 -3.38
C THR A 61 10.58 -11.95 -2.83
N PHE A 62 10.45 -11.61 -1.56
CA PHE A 62 9.21 -11.53 -0.83
C PHE A 62 9.04 -10.13 -0.27
N TRP A 63 7.88 -9.53 -0.50
CA TRP A 63 7.47 -8.28 0.12
C TRP A 63 6.25 -8.53 1.00
N TYR A 64 6.27 -8.00 2.21
CA TYR A 64 5.12 -7.99 3.11
C TYR A 64 4.77 -6.56 3.46
N PHE A 65 3.51 -6.17 3.25
CA PHE A 65 2.99 -4.86 3.64
C PHE A 65 1.86 -5.04 4.65
N ASP A 66 1.99 -4.37 5.80
CA ASP A 66 0.98 -4.42 6.86
C ASP A 66 0.91 -3.07 7.57
N ASN A 67 -0.20 -2.37 7.35
CA ASN A 67 -0.59 -1.16 8.08
C ASN A 67 0.58 -0.17 8.30
N LYS A 68 1.12 0.38 7.21
CA LYS A 68 2.25 1.34 7.19
C LYS A 68 3.62 0.74 7.54
N THR A 69 3.72 -0.56 7.77
CA THR A 69 5.00 -1.27 7.90
C THR A 69 5.25 -2.15 6.70
N PHE A 70 6.52 -2.45 6.43
CA PHE A 70 6.88 -3.41 5.40
C PHE A 70 8.11 -4.22 5.80
N GLU A 71 8.19 -5.43 5.24
CA GLU A 71 9.34 -6.32 5.34
C GLU A 71 9.68 -6.87 3.96
N VAL A 72 10.97 -6.99 3.68
CA VAL A 72 11.51 -7.56 2.44
C VAL A 72 12.50 -8.65 2.79
N TYR A 73 12.30 -9.81 2.20
CA TYR A 73 13.21 -10.92 2.26
C TYR A 73 13.57 -11.36 0.85
N GLY A 74 14.83 -11.68 0.62
CA GLY A 74 15.27 -12.29 -0.63
C GLY A 74 16.43 -13.24 -0.40
N CYS A 75 16.47 -14.29 -1.22
CA CYS A 75 17.42 -15.39 -1.09
C CYS A 75 18.05 -15.79 -2.42
N CYS A 76 18.88 -16.83 -2.33
CA CYS A 76 19.19 -17.75 -3.41
C CYS A 76 20.17 -17.22 -4.48
N PHE A 77 20.25 -15.90 -4.62
CA PHE A 77 21.31 -15.20 -5.34
C PHE A 77 22.04 -14.18 -4.46
N THR A 78 21.30 -13.25 -3.85
CA THR A 78 21.81 -12.23 -2.94
C THR A 78 20.99 -12.23 -1.66
N ARG A 79 21.61 -11.88 -0.53
CA ARG A 79 20.88 -11.76 0.73
C ARG A 79 20.21 -10.40 0.80
N ILE A 80 18.89 -10.41 0.84
CA ILE A 80 18.04 -9.23 1.05
C ILE A 80 17.22 -9.49 2.31
N GLU A 81 17.33 -8.61 3.29
CA GLU A 81 16.59 -8.72 4.54
C GLU A 81 16.52 -7.33 5.16
N PHE A 82 15.48 -6.58 4.82
CA PHE A 82 15.29 -5.22 5.35
C PHE A 82 13.82 -4.91 5.57
N SER A 83 13.56 -3.95 6.45
CA SER A 83 12.20 -3.56 6.83
C SER A 83 12.18 -2.12 7.27
N GLY A 84 10.97 -1.58 7.46
CA GLY A 84 10.76 -0.24 7.95
C GLY A 84 9.29 0.15 7.92
N ASN A 85 9.06 1.44 7.82
CA ASN A 85 7.73 2.01 7.63
C ASN A 85 7.61 2.58 6.22
N TYR A 86 6.38 2.74 5.74
CA TYR A 86 6.09 3.40 4.48
C TYR A 86 5.00 4.45 4.63
N ARG A 87 5.06 5.48 3.79
CA ARG A 87 3.97 6.43 3.58
C ARG A 87 3.72 6.62 2.09
N ILE A 88 2.46 6.92 1.76
CA ILE A 88 2.06 7.20 0.37
C ILE A 88 2.53 8.61 0.03
N VAL A 89 3.29 8.73 -1.06
CA VAL A 89 3.66 10.01 -1.68
C VAL A 89 2.66 10.37 -2.76
N GLU A 90 2.28 9.38 -3.58
CA GLU A 90 1.35 9.54 -4.70
C GLU A 90 0.54 8.26 -4.91
N SER A 91 -0.74 8.39 -5.28
CA SER A 91 -1.63 7.27 -5.59
C SER A 91 -2.55 7.67 -6.73
N GLU A 92 -2.25 7.18 -7.93
CA GLU A 92 -2.97 7.53 -9.15
C GLU A 92 -3.23 6.28 -9.99
N SER A 93 -4.50 6.04 -10.35
CA SER A 93 -4.93 4.89 -11.16
C SER A 93 -4.39 3.57 -10.61
N ASP A 94 -3.49 2.91 -11.35
CA ASP A 94 -2.86 1.63 -11.01
C ASP A 94 -1.41 1.81 -10.51
N THR A 95 -1.00 3.03 -10.15
CA THR A 95 0.34 3.35 -9.66
C THR A 95 0.28 3.85 -8.22
N LEU A 96 1.21 3.39 -7.39
CA LEU A 96 1.38 3.81 -6.01
C LEU A 96 2.86 4.11 -5.75
N LEU A 97 3.16 5.35 -5.37
CA LEU A 97 4.51 5.79 -5.00
C LEU A 97 4.62 5.83 -3.48
N LEU A 98 5.56 5.05 -2.93
CA LEU A 98 5.81 4.99 -1.49
C LEU A 98 7.17 5.57 -1.15
N GLU A 99 7.24 6.29 -0.04
CA GLU A 99 8.51 6.57 0.64
C GLU A 99 8.65 5.60 1.81
N LEU A 100 9.75 4.86 1.82
CA LEU A 100 10.18 3.94 2.86
C LEU A 100 11.13 4.68 3.80
N TYR A 101 10.91 4.57 5.10
CA TYR A 101 11.67 5.29 6.13
C TYR A 101 11.85 4.45 7.39
N GLN A 102 12.74 4.89 8.30
CA GLN A 102 13.13 4.12 9.48
C GLN A 102 13.63 2.71 9.10
N LEU A 103 14.47 2.68 8.07
CA LEU A 103 14.98 1.45 7.49
C LEU A 103 15.91 0.72 8.47
N LYS A 104 15.87 -0.61 8.42
CA LYS A 104 16.79 -1.50 9.14
C LYS A 104 17.07 -2.75 8.33
N GLY A 105 18.24 -3.36 8.50
CA GLY A 105 18.65 -4.56 7.80
C GLY A 105 19.59 -4.28 6.63
N GLN A 106 19.56 -5.11 5.60
CA GLN A 106 20.47 -5.01 4.46
C GLN A 106 19.84 -5.39 3.12
N ASN A 107 20.37 -4.83 2.04
CA ASN A 107 20.08 -5.22 0.68
C ASN A 107 21.40 -5.36 -0.09
N SER A 108 21.77 -6.59 -0.44
CA SER A 108 22.91 -6.86 -1.35
C SER A 108 24.21 -6.16 -0.94
N GLY A 109 24.55 -6.26 0.36
CA GLY A 109 25.76 -5.65 0.94
C GLY A 109 25.61 -4.19 1.39
N ILE A 110 24.49 -3.53 1.07
CA ILE A 110 24.14 -2.21 1.62
C ILE A 110 23.44 -2.43 2.96
N VAL A 111 23.99 -1.88 4.04
CA VAL A 111 23.37 -1.90 5.37
C VAL A 111 22.60 -0.61 5.57
N TYR A 112 21.30 -0.70 5.88
CA TYR A 112 20.46 0.47 6.12
C TYR A 112 20.57 0.96 7.56
N SER A 113 20.60 2.27 7.70
CA SER A 113 20.43 3.01 8.93
C SER A 113 19.00 3.55 9.06
N SER A 114 18.56 3.83 10.29
CA SER A 114 17.21 4.35 10.55
C SER A 114 16.96 5.75 10.01
N SER A 115 18.02 6.49 9.66
CA SER A 115 17.94 7.79 8.98
C SER A 115 17.80 7.66 7.46
N ASP A 116 18.04 6.49 6.88
CA ASP A 116 17.93 6.28 5.45
C ASP A 116 16.47 6.29 5.02
N THR A 117 16.24 6.76 3.79
CA THR A 117 14.95 6.74 3.13
C THR A 117 15.11 6.25 1.70
N GLN A 118 14.06 5.63 1.15
CA GLN A 118 14.01 5.17 -0.23
C GLN A 118 12.62 5.41 -0.81
N THR A 119 12.55 5.66 -2.11
CA THR A 119 11.27 5.75 -2.82
C THR A 119 11.10 4.54 -3.71
N ILE A 120 9.93 3.90 -3.65
CA ILE A 120 9.57 2.80 -4.55
C ILE A 120 8.27 3.13 -5.29
N GLU A 121 8.24 2.77 -6.57
CA GLU A 121 7.02 2.78 -7.38
C GLU A 121 6.46 1.35 -7.43
N ILE A 122 5.16 1.22 -7.15
CA ILE A 122 4.42 -0.03 -7.26
C ILE A 122 3.38 0.14 -8.36
N LYS A 123 3.44 -0.71 -9.38
CA LYS A 123 2.39 -0.85 -10.40
C LYS A 123 1.48 -2.01 -10.04
N ILE A 124 0.18 -1.80 -10.11
CA ILE A 124 -0.84 -2.73 -9.69
C ILE A 124 -1.54 -3.31 -10.92
N ASP A 125 -1.69 -4.63 -10.99
CA ASP A 125 -2.62 -5.27 -11.91
C ASP A 125 -3.68 -6.02 -11.10
N ARG A 126 -4.86 -5.42 -11.02
CA ARG A 126 -6.00 -5.98 -10.28
C ARG A 126 -6.63 -7.17 -10.98
N GLN A 127 -6.50 -7.28 -12.30
CA GLN A 127 -7.08 -8.40 -13.05
C GLN A 127 -6.23 -9.65 -12.87
N ALA A 128 -4.90 -9.48 -12.85
CA ALA A 128 -3.95 -10.55 -12.61
C ALA A 128 -3.68 -10.83 -11.12
N ASP A 129 -4.16 -9.98 -10.20
CA ASP A 129 -3.80 -9.96 -8.78
C ASP A 129 -2.27 -9.98 -8.55
N THR A 130 -1.59 -9.06 -9.23
CA THR A 130 -0.13 -8.89 -9.14
C THR A 130 0.26 -7.45 -8.81
N ILE A 131 1.48 -7.28 -8.29
CA ILE A 131 2.14 -5.98 -8.20
C ILE A 131 3.51 -6.05 -8.85
N LYS A 132 4.02 -4.94 -9.36
CA LYS A 132 5.40 -4.83 -9.84
C LYS A 132 6.10 -3.70 -9.11
N ILE A 133 7.22 -3.99 -8.47
CA ILE A 133 7.95 -3.03 -7.63
C ILE A 133 9.20 -2.55 -8.39
N GLY A 134 9.21 -1.28 -8.79
CA GLY A 134 10.25 -0.71 -9.63
C GLY A 134 10.41 -1.45 -10.97
N LYS A 135 11.59 -2.04 -11.20
CA LYS A 135 11.93 -2.75 -12.45
C LYS A 135 11.82 -4.28 -12.36
N SER A 136 11.44 -4.83 -11.20
CA SER A 136 11.27 -6.28 -10.98
C SER A 136 10.21 -6.91 -11.88
N ASP A 137 10.13 -8.24 -11.90
CA ASP A 137 9.02 -8.94 -12.52
C ASP A 137 7.75 -8.85 -11.64
N PRO A 138 6.57 -9.16 -12.20
CA PRO A 138 5.33 -9.12 -11.44
C PRO A 138 5.38 -10.10 -10.26
N HIS A 139 5.22 -9.57 -9.06
CA HIS A 139 5.05 -10.33 -7.85
C HIS A 139 3.59 -10.82 -7.75
N ILE A 140 3.43 -12.10 -7.47
CA ILE A 140 2.13 -12.73 -7.22
C ILE A 140 1.77 -12.67 -5.74
N ARG A 141 0.49 -12.53 -5.43
CA ARG A 141 0.03 -12.56 -4.04
C ARG A 141 0.21 -13.95 -3.46
N ILE A 142 0.79 -14.03 -2.26
CA ILE A 142 0.78 -15.26 -1.47
C ILE A 142 -0.47 -15.24 -0.60
N SER A 143 -1.53 -15.87 -1.08
CA SER A 143 -2.74 -16.10 -0.29
C SER A 143 -2.55 -17.28 0.67
N ALA A 144 -1.60 -17.16 1.60
CA ALA A 144 -1.49 -17.91 2.86
C ALA A 144 -0.12 -17.65 3.51
N ALA A 145 -0.09 -16.91 4.61
CA ALA A 145 0.75 -17.31 5.73
C ALA A 145 -0.19 -18.00 6.74
N PRO A 146 0.23 -19.10 7.39
CA PRO A 146 -0.60 -19.90 8.30
C PRO A 146 -1.22 -19.08 9.45
#